data_AF-A0A959P7J8-F1
#
_entry.id   AF-A0A959P7J8-F1
#
_cell.length_a   1.000
_cell.length_b   1.000
_cell.length_c   1.000
_cell.angle_alpha   90.00
_cell.angle_beta   90.00
_cell.angle_gamma   90.00
#
_symmetry.space_group_name_H-M   'P 1'
#
loop_
_entity.id
_entity.type
_entity.pdbx_description
1 polymer ?
#
loop_
_entity_poly.entity_id
_entity_poly.type
_entity_poly.pdbx_seq_one_letter_code
_entity_poly.pdbx_strand_id
1 'polypeptide(L)'
;MKKYFLDLFEYNNWANDKIIFKLKNVNHNFDGLDPHKIFSHIIAAQDTWLERVKGTKSYNIFLWDEYSIQELEVLSINSHKGWNKFITRMNDKKLEKLCVYKNSKGEDISRSYQDIFQHVINHSTYHRGQINQLLRMNNIEPVIIDFIYYC
;
A
#
# COMPACT_ATOMS: atom_id res chain seq x y z
N MET A 1 8.48 -18.47 5.84
CA MET A 1 8.12 -17.04 6.01
C MET A 1 7.77 -16.37 4.68
N LYS A 2 8.41 -16.73 3.56
CA LYS A 2 8.11 -16.19 2.24
C LYS A 2 6.64 -16.31 1.83
N LYS A 3 6.07 -17.52 1.95
CA LYS A 3 4.65 -17.77 1.61
C LYS A 3 3.71 -16.84 2.38
N TYR A 4 3.91 -16.73 3.68
CA TYR A 4 3.11 -15.83 4.54
C TYR A 4 3.11 -14.38 4.02
N PHE A 5 4.26 -13.83 3.63
CA PHE A 5 4.30 -12.48 3.06
C PHE A 5 3.66 -12.39 1.67
N LEU A 6 3.81 -13.42 0.81
CA LEU A 6 3.09 -13.44 -0.46
C LEU A 6 1.57 -13.37 -0.22
N ASP A 7 1.05 -14.21 0.68
CA ASP A 7 -0.38 -14.24 1.03
C ASP A 7 -0.85 -12.88 1.60
N LEU A 8 -0.03 -12.20 2.41
CA LEU A 8 -0.33 -10.84 2.89
C LEU A 8 -0.37 -9.79 1.77
N PHE A 9 0.52 -9.88 0.77
CA PHE A 9 0.53 -8.95 -0.35
C PHE A 9 -0.60 -9.23 -1.37
N GLU A 10 -1.09 -10.46 -1.45
CA GLU A 10 -2.33 -10.80 -2.16
C GLU A 10 -3.55 -10.20 -1.45
N TYR A 11 -3.66 -10.36 -0.13
CA TYR A 11 -4.66 -9.68 0.69
C TYR A 11 -4.62 -8.17 0.47
N ASN A 12 -3.42 -7.58 0.49
CA ASN A 12 -3.24 -6.15 0.32
C ASN A 12 -3.74 -5.67 -1.04
N ASN A 13 -3.53 -6.45 -2.11
CA ASN A 13 -4.04 -6.14 -3.43
C ASN A 13 -5.56 -6.26 -3.50
N TRP A 14 -6.12 -7.35 -2.98
CA TRP A 14 -7.58 -7.54 -2.90
C TRP A 14 -8.28 -6.37 -2.18
N ALA A 15 -7.72 -5.92 -1.05
CA ALA A 15 -8.26 -4.80 -0.30
C ALA A 15 -8.09 -3.47 -1.05
N ASN A 16 -6.99 -3.26 -1.78
CA ASN A 16 -6.82 -2.11 -2.67
C ASN A 16 -7.92 -2.09 -3.75
N ASP A 17 -8.15 -3.21 -4.44
CA ASP A 17 -9.13 -3.32 -5.52
C ASP A 17 -10.55 -3.01 -5.02
N LYS A 18 -10.89 -3.47 -3.81
CA LYS A 18 -12.17 -3.15 -3.16
C LYS A 18 -12.33 -1.65 -2.84
N ILE A 19 -11.26 -0.99 -2.39
CA ILE A 19 -11.28 0.46 -2.13
C ILE A 19 -11.40 1.24 -3.45
N ILE A 20 -10.61 0.90 -4.47
CA ILE A 20 -10.69 1.52 -5.81
C ILE A 20 -12.12 1.40 -6.34
N PHE A 21 -12.70 0.20 -6.28
CA PHE A 21 -14.06 -0.02 -6.71
C PHE A 21 -15.07 0.87 -5.96
N LYS A 22 -14.93 1.01 -4.63
CA LYS A 22 -15.79 1.90 -3.85
C LYS A 22 -15.62 3.35 -4.30
N LEU A 23 -14.38 3.86 -4.33
CA LEU A 23 -14.11 5.27 -4.66
C LEU A 23 -14.56 5.64 -6.07
N LYS A 24 -14.43 4.71 -7.04
CA LYS A 24 -14.92 4.88 -8.41
C LYS A 24 -16.44 5.06 -8.51
N ASN A 25 -17.19 4.49 -7.57
CA ASN A 25 -18.67 4.45 -7.61
C ASN A 25 -19.33 5.37 -6.57
N VAL A 26 -18.54 6.07 -5.75
CA VAL A 26 -19.05 7.07 -4.83
C VAL A 26 -19.22 8.38 -5.59
N ASN A 27 -20.46 8.82 -5.76
CA ASN A 27 -20.76 10.15 -6.28
C ASN A 27 -21.01 11.11 -5.10
N HIS A 28 -19.93 11.48 -4.42
CA HIS A 28 -19.95 12.36 -3.26
C HIS A 28 -18.74 13.29 -3.29
N ASN A 29 -18.94 14.56 -2.94
CA ASN A 29 -17.88 15.52 -2.76
C ASN A 29 -17.50 15.56 -1.28
N PHE A 30 -16.28 15.16 -0.94
CA PHE A 30 -15.83 15.12 0.45
C PHE A 30 -15.37 16.52 0.90
N ASP A 31 -15.98 17.05 1.95
CA ASP A 31 -15.52 18.29 2.58
C ASP A 31 -14.28 18.01 3.44
N GLY A 32 -13.13 18.59 3.09
CA GLY A 32 -11.89 18.48 3.86
C GLY A 32 -11.00 17.30 3.45
N LEU A 33 -10.77 16.33 4.35
CA LEU A 33 -9.86 15.21 4.08
C LEU A 33 -10.56 14.16 3.21
N ASP A 34 -10.07 14.02 1.97
CA ASP A 34 -10.63 13.12 0.96
C ASP A 34 -10.09 11.68 1.07
N PRO A 35 -10.94 10.64 1.13
CA PRO A 35 -10.55 9.24 0.98
C PRO A 35 -9.66 8.95 -0.24
N HIS A 36 -9.88 9.64 -1.35
CA HIS A 36 -9.12 9.52 -2.59
C HIS A 36 -7.65 9.92 -2.39
N LYS A 37 -7.41 11.01 -1.65
CA LYS A 37 -6.06 11.46 -1.30
C LYS A 37 -5.36 10.48 -0.35
N ILE A 38 -6.07 9.92 0.61
CA ILE A 38 -5.52 8.88 1.50
C ILE A 38 -5.16 7.63 0.70
N PHE A 39 -6.00 7.23 -0.26
CA PHE A 39 -5.72 6.07 -1.10
C PHE A 39 -4.54 6.31 -2.03
N SER A 40 -4.42 7.51 -2.62
CA SER A 40 -3.23 7.94 -3.36
C SER A 40 -1.95 7.79 -2.54
N HIS A 41 -1.97 8.23 -1.28
CA HIS A 41 -0.85 8.04 -0.34
C HIS A 41 -0.53 6.56 -0.07
N ILE A 42 -1.54 5.69 0.09
CA ILE A 42 -1.31 4.24 0.26
C ILE A 42 -0.51 3.68 -0.92
N ILE A 43 -0.95 3.95 -2.15
CA ILE A 43 -0.31 3.42 -3.36
C ILE A 43 1.10 4.02 -3.54
N ALA A 44 1.26 5.33 -3.37
CA ALA A 44 2.56 6.00 -3.47
C ALA A 44 3.54 5.50 -2.40
N ALA A 45 3.07 5.24 -1.17
CA ALA A 45 3.88 4.68 -0.10
C ALA A 45 4.34 3.24 -0.43
N GLN A 46 3.46 2.41 -0.99
CA GLN A 46 3.83 1.05 -1.40
C GLN A 46 4.92 1.04 -2.48
N ASP A 47 4.83 1.92 -3.48
CA ASP A 47 5.87 2.08 -4.51
C ASP A 47 7.18 2.60 -3.91
N THR A 48 7.11 3.66 -3.10
CA THR A 48 8.27 4.23 -2.40
C THR A 48 9.03 3.18 -1.59
N TRP A 49 8.31 2.33 -0.85
CA TRP A 49 8.93 1.25 -0.08
C TRP A 49 9.50 0.15 -0.98
N LEU A 50 8.86 -0.16 -2.09
CA LEU A 50 9.36 -1.14 -3.05
C LEU A 50 10.70 -0.68 -3.63
N GLU A 51 10.82 0.60 -3.96
CA GLU A 51 12.06 1.17 -4.48
C GLU A 51 13.16 1.20 -3.42
N ARG A 52 12.82 1.50 -2.16
CA ARG A 52 13.76 1.39 -1.03
C ARG A 52 14.34 -0.03 -0.91
N VAL A 53 13.50 -1.07 -0.96
CA VAL A 53 13.99 -2.45 -0.81
C VAL A 53 14.79 -2.96 -2.02
N LYS A 54 14.55 -2.39 -3.21
CA LYS A 54 15.34 -2.63 -4.43
C LYS A 54 16.63 -1.82 -4.50
N GLY A 55 16.75 -0.74 -3.73
CA GLY A 55 17.85 0.23 -3.84
C GLY A 55 17.74 1.12 -5.08
N THR A 56 16.53 1.38 -5.56
CA THR A 56 16.23 2.18 -6.74
C THR A 56 15.48 3.47 -6.36
N LYS A 57 15.16 4.32 -7.34
CA LYS A 57 14.38 5.56 -7.15
C LYS A 57 13.23 5.60 -8.14
N SER A 58 12.04 5.96 -7.66
CA SER A 58 10.91 6.36 -8.51
C SER A 58 11.04 7.85 -8.81
N TYR A 59 10.99 8.22 -10.09
CA TYR A 59 11.10 9.63 -10.52
C TYR A 59 9.73 10.31 -10.67
N ASN A 60 8.64 9.54 -10.70
CA ASN A 60 7.32 10.02 -11.12
C ASN A 60 6.21 9.73 -10.10
N ILE A 61 6.53 9.18 -8.92
CA ILE A 61 5.56 8.89 -7.87
C ILE A 61 5.97 9.66 -6.61
N PHE A 62 5.10 10.54 -6.17
CA PHE A 62 5.30 11.43 -5.03
C PHE A 62 4.29 11.09 -3.94
N LEU A 63 4.75 11.07 -2.69
CA LEU A 63 4.01 10.50 -1.56
C LEU A 63 2.65 11.19 -1.29
N TRP A 64 2.55 12.49 -1.61
CA TRP A 64 1.41 13.33 -1.25
C TRP A 64 0.65 13.88 -2.46
N ASP A 65 0.99 13.40 -3.66
CA ASP A 65 0.26 13.73 -4.87
C ASP A 65 -1.09 13.01 -4.88
N GLU A 66 -2.00 13.56 -5.67
CA GLU A 66 -3.30 12.99 -5.92
C GLU A 66 -3.34 12.42 -7.33
N TYR A 67 -3.66 11.12 -7.43
CA TYR A 67 -3.71 10.38 -8.69
C TYR A 67 -5.15 10.09 -9.04
N SER A 68 -5.53 10.22 -10.31
CA SER A 68 -6.87 9.82 -10.77
C SER A 68 -7.15 8.33 -10.51
N ILE A 69 -8.42 7.95 -10.47
CA ILE A 69 -8.84 6.54 -10.30
C ILE A 69 -8.17 5.62 -11.35
N GLN A 70 -8.06 6.06 -12.60
CA GLN A 70 -7.41 5.29 -13.67
C GLN A 70 -5.91 5.11 -13.41
N GLU A 71 -5.23 6.15 -12.92
CA GLU A 71 -3.83 6.05 -12.52
C GLU A 71 -3.67 5.12 -11.32
N LEU A 72 -4.55 5.21 -10.32
CA LEU A 72 -4.55 4.36 -9.13
C LEU A 72 -4.75 2.88 -9.47
N GLU A 73 -5.64 2.56 -10.42
CA GLU A 73 -5.82 1.20 -10.95
C GLU A 73 -4.50 0.65 -11.51
N VAL A 74 -3.82 1.43 -12.37
CA VAL A 74 -2.55 1.03 -13.00
C VAL A 74 -1.43 0.92 -11.97
N LEU A 75 -1.30 1.91 -11.09
CA LEU A 75 -0.26 1.97 -10.05
C LEU A 75 -0.41 0.84 -9.03
N SER A 76 -1.64 0.53 -8.61
CA SER A 76 -1.92 -0.59 -7.68
C SER A 76 -1.48 -1.92 -8.28
N ILE A 77 -1.86 -2.19 -9.54
CA ILE A 77 -1.46 -3.42 -10.26
C ILE A 77 0.06 -3.53 -10.37
N ASN A 78 0.74 -2.44 -10.73
CA ASN A 78 2.19 -2.42 -10.88
C ASN A 78 2.92 -2.61 -9.55
N SER A 79 2.45 -1.95 -8.49
CA SER A 79 2.97 -2.08 -7.14
C SER A 79 2.86 -3.53 -6.66
N HIS A 80 1.68 -4.14 -6.79
CA HIS A 80 1.46 -5.54 -6.40
C HIS A 80 2.36 -6.51 -7.18
N LYS A 81 2.42 -6.39 -8.52
CA LYS A 81 3.33 -7.21 -9.36
C LYS A 81 4.79 -7.04 -8.94
N GLY A 82 5.20 -5.81 -8.63
CA GLY A 82 6.54 -5.47 -8.19
C GLY A 82 6.92 -6.13 -6.87
N TRP A 83 6.04 -6.03 -5.87
CA TRP A 83 6.21 -6.69 -4.57
C TRP A 83 6.25 -8.20 -4.69
N ASN A 84 5.28 -8.80 -5.39
CA ASN A 84 5.25 -10.25 -5.60
C ASN A 84 6.51 -10.78 -6.27
N LYS A 85 6.97 -10.10 -7.32
CA LYS A 85 8.23 -10.45 -8.01
C LYS A 85 9.43 -10.32 -7.09
N PHE A 86 9.48 -9.28 -6.26
CA PHE A 86 10.57 -9.08 -5.31
C PHE A 86 10.62 -10.19 -4.26
N ILE A 87 9.49 -10.43 -3.57
CA ILE A 87 9.37 -11.44 -2.50
C ILE A 87 9.63 -12.85 -3.04
N THR A 88 9.10 -13.19 -4.23
CA THR A 88 9.27 -14.52 -4.84
C THR A 88 10.75 -14.87 -5.06
N ARG A 89 11.57 -13.88 -5.42
CA ARG A 89 13.02 -14.01 -5.66
C ARG A 89 13.85 -14.07 -4.38
N MET A 90 13.25 -13.78 -3.22
CA MET A 90 13.91 -13.95 -1.93
C MET A 90 13.87 -15.42 -1.49
N ASN A 91 14.91 -15.85 -0.78
CA ASN A 91 14.84 -17.07 0.02
C ASN A 91 14.50 -16.70 1.47
N ASP A 92 14.00 -17.64 2.26
CA ASP A 92 13.55 -17.35 3.64
C ASP A 92 14.67 -16.70 4.48
N LYS A 93 15.92 -17.17 4.33
CA LYS A 93 17.09 -16.61 5.04
C LYS A 93 17.40 -15.14 4.70
N LYS A 94 16.92 -14.61 3.57
CA LYS A 94 17.09 -13.20 3.20
C LYS A 94 16.08 -12.29 3.88
N LEU A 95 14.94 -12.81 4.36
CA LEU A 95 13.89 -11.98 4.98
C LEU A 95 14.34 -11.35 6.30
N GLU A 96 15.19 -12.05 7.05
CA GLU A 96 15.76 -11.58 8.32
C GLU A 96 16.96 -10.64 8.13
N LYS A 97 17.49 -10.53 6.90
CA LYS A 97 18.63 -9.65 6.62
C LYS A 97 18.22 -8.19 6.65
N LEU A 98 19.17 -7.36 7.04
CA LEU A 98 19.03 -5.91 7.05
C LEU A 98 19.03 -5.35 5.61
N CYS A 99 18.02 -4.53 5.34
CA CYS A 99 17.93 -3.62 4.22
C CYS A 99 18.34 -2.22 4.70
N VAL A 100 19.36 -1.65 4.06
CA VAL A 100 19.78 -0.27 4.28
C VAL A 100 19.09 0.61 3.25
N TYR A 101 18.39 1.64 3.72
CA TYR A 101 17.66 2.58 2.87
C TYR A 101 17.68 3.98 3.48
N LYS A 102 17.42 5.00 2.66
CA LYS A 102 17.24 6.37 3.14
C LYS A 102 15.78 6.65 3.48
N ASN A 103 15.55 7.20 4.68
CA ASN A 103 14.22 7.69 5.05
C ASN A 103 13.89 9.00 4.30
N SER A 104 12.69 9.54 4.51
CA SER A 104 12.25 10.78 3.85
C SER A 104 13.04 12.03 4.27
N LYS A 105 13.87 11.95 5.32
CA LYS A 105 14.81 13.00 5.74
C LYS A 105 16.22 12.82 5.13
N GLY A 106 16.44 11.77 4.35
CA GLY A 106 17.75 11.43 3.75
C GLY A 106 18.70 10.65 4.67
N GLU A 107 18.25 10.30 5.88
CA GLU A 107 19.03 9.58 6.88
C GLU A 107 19.08 8.09 6.54
N ASP A 108 20.26 7.47 6.72
CA ASP A 108 20.42 6.04 6.52
C ASP A 108 19.79 5.26 7.68
N ILE A 109 18.84 4.40 7.33
CA ILE A 109 18.14 3.52 8.25
C ILE A 109 18.39 2.08 7.83
N SER A 110 18.47 1.19 8.82
CA SER A 110 18.62 -0.24 8.61
C SER A 110 17.51 -0.99 9.33
N ARG A 111 16.73 -1.79 8.60
CA ARG A 111 15.66 -2.66 9.13
C ARG A 111 15.64 -3.98 8.39
N SER A 112 15.16 -5.05 9.02
CA SER A 112 15.04 -6.32 8.32
C SER A 112 13.99 -6.22 7.20
N TYR A 113 14.14 -7.01 6.13
CA TYR A 113 13.13 -7.03 5.06
C TYR A 113 11.75 -7.43 5.58
N GLN A 114 11.67 -8.40 6.50
CA GLN A 114 10.40 -8.80 7.12
C GLN A 114 9.73 -7.65 7.89
N ASP A 115 10.48 -6.81 8.60
CA ASP A 115 9.92 -5.64 9.30
C ASP A 115 9.36 -4.62 8.31
N ILE A 116 10.08 -4.40 7.20
CA ILE A 116 9.62 -3.50 6.14
C ILE A 116 8.34 -4.04 5.50
N PHE A 117 8.27 -5.34 5.21
CA PHE A 117 7.09 -5.96 4.61
C PHE A 117 5.89 -5.85 5.54
N GLN A 118 6.09 -6.18 6.82
CA GLN A 118 5.06 -6.01 7.85
C GLN A 118 4.59 -4.56 7.95
N HIS A 119 5.53 -3.59 7.89
CA HIS A 119 5.21 -2.17 7.90
C HIS A 119 4.35 -1.77 6.70
N VAL A 120 4.68 -2.18 5.48
CA VAL A 120 3.90 -1.82 4.28
C VAL A 120 2.46 -2.30 4.36
N ILE A 121 2.25 -3.55 4.82
CA ILE A 121 0.91 -4.13 4.99
C ILE A 121 0.15 -3.42 6.11
N ASN A 122 0.79 -3.19 7.25
CA ASN A 122 0.17 -2.52 8.40
C ASN A 122 -0.18 -1.05 8.09
N HIS A 123 0.72 -0.33 7.41
CA HIS A 123 0.50 1.06 6.99
C HIS A 123 -0.69 1.18 6.03
N SER A 124 -0.82 0.24 5.10
CA SER A 124 -1.99 0.17 4.21
C SER A 124 -3.27 -0.07 5.01
N THR A 125 -3.26 -1.01 5.96
CA THR A 125 -4.43 -1.30 6.82
C THR A 125 -4.83 -0.10 7.67
N TYR A 126 -3.86 0.58 8.30
CA TYR A 126 -4.07 1.79 9.08
C TYR A 126 -4.79 2.89 8.28
N HIS A 127 -4.29 3.19 7.09
CA HIS A 127 -4.89 4.25 6.25
C HIS A 127 -6.23 3.84 5.63
N ARG A 128 -6.44 2.56 5.29
CA ARG A 128 -7.78 2.11 4.86
C ARG A 128 -8.82 2.20 5.98
N GLY A 129 -8.40 2.05 7.24
CA GLY A 129 -9.26 2.34 8.40
C GLY A 129 -9.75 3.79 8.40
N GLN A 130 -8.87 4.75 8.08
CA GLN A 130 -9.25 6.16 7.93
C GLN A 130 -10.20 6.40 6.76
N ILE A 131 -9.97 5.74 5.62
CA ILE A 131 -10.91 5.77 4.47
C ILE A 131 -12.29 5.29 4.91
N ASN A 132 -12.37 4.12 5.56
CA ASN A 132 -13.65 3.57 6.03
C ASN A 132 -14.33 4.46 7.07
N GLN A 133 -13.58 5.15 7.93
CA GLN A 133 -14.11 6.14 8.85
C GLN A 133 -14.73 7.33 8.10
N LEU A 134 -14.04 7.87 7.11
CA LEU A 134 -14.53 8.99 6.30
C LEU A 134 -15.76 8.62 5.47
N LEU A 135 -15.80 7.41 4.89
CA LEU A 135 -17.00 6.91 4.21
C LEU A 135 -18.18 6.91 5.18
N ARG A 136 -18.00 6.35 6.39
CA ARG A 136 -19.06 6.27 7.40
C ARG A 136 -19.55 7.65 7.86
N MET A 137 -18.62 8.61 8.06
CA MET A 137 -18.95 9.99 8.46
C MET A 137 -19.81 10.71 7.41
N ASN A 138 -19.71 10.29 6.15
CA ASN A 138 -20.49 10.85 5.03
C ASN A 138 -21.69 9.98 4.65
N ASN A 139 -22.16 9.10 5.56
CA ASN A 139 -23.28 8.17 5.35
C ASN A 139 -23.09 7.23 4.16
N ILE A 140 -21.85 6.92 3.79
CA ILE A 140 -21.50 5.94 2.76
C ILE A 140 -21.07 4.65 3.45
N GLU A 141 -21.63 3.52 3.00
CA GLU A 141 -21.28 2.21 3.57
C GLU A 141 -19.77 1.94 3.41
N PRO A 142 -19.05 1.64 4.50
CA PRO A 142 -17.63 1.29 4.43
C PRO A 142 -17.35 0.03 3.61
N VAL A 143 -16.08 -0.16 3.26
CA VAL A 143 -15.62 -1.34 2.53
C VAL A 143 -15.21 -2.42 3.52
N ILE A 144 -15.76 -3.62 3.38
CA ILE A 144 -15.34 -4.79 4.17
C ILE A 144 -13.98 -5.27 3.63
N ILE A 145 -12.94 -5.08 4.43
CA ILE A 145 -11.54 -5.34 4.04
C ILE A 145 -10.73 -6.01 5.16
N ASP A 146 -11.35 -6.48 6.24
CA ASP A 146 -10.60 -7.20 7.27
C ASP A 146 -10.07 -8.52 6.68
N PHE A 147 -8.87 -8.93 7.13
CA PHE A 147 -8.17 -10.10 6.60
C PHE A 147 -9.01 -11.39 6.65
N ILE A 148 -9.88 -11.55 7.66
CA ILE A 148 -10.74 -12.73 7.80
C ILE A 148 -11.76 -12.91 6.66
N TYR A 149 -12.09 -11.83 5.93
CA TYR A 149 -12.98 -11.89 4.77
C TYR A 149 -12.23 -12.18 3.46
N TYR A 150 -10.90 -12.20 3.49
CA TYR A 150 -10.05 -12.55 2.36
C TYR A 150 -9.60 -14.03 2.39
N CYS A 151 -9.26 -14.54 3.58
CA CYS A 151 -8.61 -15.83 3.76
C CYS A 151 -9.50 -17.06 3.50
#